data_AF-A0A2T6E9T9-F1
#
_entry.id   AF-A0A2T6E9T9-F1
#
_cell.length_a   1.000
_cell.length_b   1.000
_cell.length_c   1.000
_cell.angle_alpha   90.00
_cell.angle_beta   90.00
_cell.angle_gamma   90.00
#
_symmetry.space_group_name_H-M   'P 1'
#
loop_
_entity.id
_entity.type
_entity.pdbx_description
1 polymer ?
#
loop_
_entity_poly.entity_id
_entity_poly.type
_entity_poly.pdbx_seq_one_letter_code
_entity_poly.pdbx_strand_id
1 'polypeptide(L)'
;MNVRRWQTVLFQLKRQIWVLLLLLFSPVSVLAEEAGFSHFSPISETTFPAFPLAADSLQDIRLHQLELDEYYRHDLQTFTRRLEAYRRTLEEARQSLEAQREDEEQVSIDAWRHKEQLRHASVEWEQRRQALEQQRTDTEQAFSQGNISRPMYVSQLDEYRQGIVQYKAFHERYRRARAVFDRAHQSFSEYLERTYRPGIDAYQRAVRESLEPEQQRQRLLMARYEERRLWCLAVIDELKSIEEETARQETLARLKEEAGL
;
A
#
# COMPACT_ATOMS: atom_id res chain seq x y z
N MET A 1 39.90 -6.02 -12.25
CA MET A 1 38.89 -4.94 -12.41
C MET A 1 37.71 -5.49 -13.20
N ASN A 2 36.49 -5.56 -12.63
CA ASN A 2 35.21 -5.34 -13.35
C ASN A 2 33.94 -5.75 -12.58
N VAL A 3 34.00 -6.50 -11.47
CA VAL A 3 32.79 -7.00 -10.80
C VAL A 3 31.87 -5.89 -10.24
N ARG A 4 32.45 -4.81 -9.68
CA ARG A 4 31.66 -3.70 -9.10
C ARG A 4 30.91 -2.85 -10.13
N ARG A 5 31.41 -2.71 -11.36
CA ARG A 5 30.72 -1.94 -12.42
C ARG A 5 29.49 -2.67 -12.94
N TRP A 6 29.57 -4.01 -13.05
CA TRP A 6 28.44 -4.83 -13.49
C TRP A 6 27.30 -4.85 -12.47
N GLN A 7 27.58 -4.83 -11.16
CA GLN A 7 26.54 -4.76 -10.13
C GLN A 7 25.74 -3.45 -10.17
N THR A 8 26.39 -2.31 -10.43
CA THR A 8 25.70 -1.02 -10.55
C THR A 8 24.83 -0.95 -11.80
N VAL A 9 25.30 -1.53 -12.91
CA VAL A 9 24.56 -1.58 -14.19
C VAL A 9 23.38 -2.55 -14.11
N LEU A 10 23.55 -3.73 -13.48
CA LEU A 10 22.47 -4.68 -13.23
C LEU A 10 21.41 -4.13 -12.27
N PHE A 11 21.81 -3.35 -11.27
CA PHE A 11 20.86 -2.66 -10.39
C PHE A 11 20.04 -1.61 -11.14
N GLN A 12 20.68 -0.82 -12.01
CA GLN A 12 19.99 0.17 -12.85
C GLN A 12 19.06 -0.47 -13.90
N LEU A 13 19.47 -1.57 -14.53
CA LEU A 13 18.65 -2.32 -15.50
C LEU A 13 17.46 -3.01 -14.84
N LYS A 14 17.65 -3.64 -13.66
CA LYS A 14 16.53 -4.21 -12.90
C LYS A 14 15.54 -3.12 -12.47
N ARG A 15 16.04 -1.95 -12.07
CA ARG A 15 15.20 -0.79 -11.72
C ARG A 15 14.43 -0.27 -12.93
N GLN A 16 15.03 -0.17 -14.11
CA GLN A 16 14.33 0.26 -15.33
C GLN A 16 13.26 -0.74 -15.78
N ILE A 17 13.51 -2.05 -15.66
CA ILE A 17 12.52 -3.10 -15.97
C ILE A 17 11.37 -3.08 -14.96
N TRP A 18 11.65 -2.88 -13.66
CA TRP A 18 10.61 -2.72 -12.64
C TRP A 18 9.77 -1.45 -12.82
N VAL A 19 10.41 -0.32 -13.17
CA VAL A 19 9.71 0.94 -13.48
C VAL A 19 8.83 0.79 -14.73
N LEU A 20 9.27 0.06 -15.76
CA LEU A 20 8.46 -0.23 -16.94
C LEU A 20 7.27 -1.16 -16.66
N LEU A 21 7.41 -2.11 -15.72
CA LEU A 21 6.31 -2.97 -15.26
C LEU A 21 5.32 -2.21 -14.35
N LEU A 22 5.80 -1.30 -13.51
CA LEU A 22 4.97 -0.43 -12.66
C LEU A 22 4.22 0.64 -13.48
N LEU A 23 4.75 1.06 -14.64
CA LEU A 23 4.08 2.02 -15.51
C LEU A 23 2.87 1.43 -16.28
N LEU A 24 2.81 0.11 -16.46
CA LEU A 24 1.68 -0.56 -17.11
C LEU A 24 0.49 -0.78 -16.16
N PHE A 25 0.72 -0.75 -14.85
CA PHE A 25 -0.30 -0.85 -13.80
C PHE A 25 0.10 0.05 -12.62
N SER A 26 0.16 1.36 -12.85
CA SER A 26 0.51 2.28 -11.78
C SER A 26 -0.54 2.15 -10.67
N PRO A 27 -0.16 1.85 -9.41
CA PRO A 27 -1.12 1.74 -8.32
C PRO A 27 -1.89 3.06 -8.13
N VAL A 28 -1.33 4.20 -8.54
CA VAL A 28 -2.04 5.48 -8.61
C VAL A 28 -3.15 5.47 -9.66
N SER A 29 -2.92 4.87 -10.83
CA SER A 29 -3.94 4.73 -11.87
C SER A 29 -5.06 3.80 -11.43
N VAL A 30 -4.74 2.67 -10.80
CA VAL A 30 -5.73 1.77 -10.21
C VAL A 30 -6.55 2.51 -9.16
N LEU A 31 -5.91 3.19 -8.20
CA LEU A 31 -6.63 3.93 -7.16
C LEU A 31 -7.44 5.12 -7.71
N ALA A 32 -6.96 5.78 -8.77
CA ALA A 32 -7.69 6.87 -9.42
C ALA A 32 -8.90 6.37 -10.23
N GLU A 33 -8.77 5.23 -10.90
CA GLU A 33 -9.87 4.55 -11.58
C GLU A 33 -10.91 4.09 -10.57
N GLU A 34 -10.49 3.40 -9.52
CA GLU A 34 -11.35 2.91 -8.45
C GLU A 34 -12.03 4.05 -7.66
N ALA A 35 -11.35 5.20 -7.49
CA ALA A 35 -11.94 6.39 -6.89
C ALA A 35 -13.02 7.06 -7.77
N GLY A 36 -13.03 6.79 -9.08
CA GLY A 36 -13.98 7.36 -10.05
C GLY A 36 -15.08 6.39 -10.51
N PHE A 37 -15.00 5.11 -10.16
CA PHE A 37 -15.88 4.07 -10.69
C PHE A 37 -17.02 3.69 -9.74
N SER A 38 -18.26 3.71 -10.24
CA SER A 38 -19.43 3.14 -9.54
C SER A 38 -19.50 1.62 -9.78
N HIS A 39 -18.63 0.83 -9.12
CA HIS A 39 -18.53 -0.62 -9.37
C HIS A 39 -19.72 -1.46 -8.90
N PHE A 40 -20.62 -0.88 -8.11
CA PHE A 40 -21.76 -1.61 -7.59
C PHE A 40 -22.98 -1.33 -8.46
N SER A 41 -23.27 -2.25 -9.40
CA SER A 41 -24.62 -2.35 -9.93
C SER A 41 -25.56 -2.46 -8.72
N PRO A 42 -26.57 -1.58 -8.61
CA PRO A 42 -27.35 -1.50 -7.39
C PRO A 42 -28.05 -2.85 -7.20
N ILE A 43 -27.73 -3.55 -6.11
CA ILE A 43 -28.73 -4.41 -5.48
C ILE A 43 -29.81 -3.45 -5.02
N SER A 44 -30.79 -3.20 -5.89
CA SER A 44 -31.83 -2.25 -5.62
C SER A 44 -32.54 -2.67 -4.32
N GLU A 45 -32.85 -1.74 -3.44
CA GLU A 45 -33.70 -2.08 -2.29
C GLU A 45 -35.07 -2.63 -2.77
N THR A 46 -35.45 -2.32 -4.01
CA THR A 46 -36.64 -2.81 -4.71
C THR A 46 -36.58 -4.28 -5.13
N THR A 47 -35.41 -4.92 -5.15
CA THR A 47 -35.27 -6.37 -5.41
C THR A 47 -35.26 -7.21 -4.14
N PHE A 48 -35.32 -6.58 -2.96
CA PHE A 48 -35.41 -7.31 -1.69
C PHE A 48 -36.80 -7.94 -1.54
N PRO A 49 -36.94 -9.28 -1.36
CA PRO A 49 -38.24 -9.97 -1.44
C PRO A 49 -39.24 -9.42 -0.43
N ALA A 50 -40.31 -8.74 -0.87
CA ALA A 50 -41.26 -8.02 0.00
C ALA A 50 -41.92 -8.94 1.04
N PHE A 51 -42.28 -8.39 2.21
CA PHE A 51 -43.09 -9.15 3.17
C PHE A 51 -44.39 -9.62 2.51
N PRO A 52 -44.82 -10.87 2.72
CA PRO A 52 -46.10 -11.34 2.21
C PRO A 52 -47.22 -10.52 2.86
N LEU A 53 -48.07 -9.91 2.02
CA LEU A 53 -49.15 -9.02 2.44
C LEU A 53 -50.32 -9.78 3.10
N ALA A 54 -50.47 -11.06 2.76
CA ALA A 54 -51.37 -12.02 3.41
C ALA A 54 -50.65 -13.37 3.43
N ALA A 55 -50.40 -13.90 4.61
CA ALA A 55 -49.77 -15.20 4.81
C ALA A 55 -50.83 -16.16 5.35
N ASP A 56 -51.72 -16.59 4.47
CA ASP A 56 -52.90 -17.36 4.88
C ASP A 56 -52.59 -18.86 4.99
N SER A 57 -51.40 -19.30 4.54
CA SER A 57 -50.97 -20.69 4.62
C SER A 57 -49.48 -20.88 4.94
N LEU A 58 -49.16 -22.03 5.54
CA LEU A 58 -47.79 -22.49 5.76
C LEU A 58 -46.99 -22.58 4.44
N GLN A 59 -47.67 -22.84 3.32
CA GLN A 59 -47.06 -22.93 2.01
C GLN A 59 -46.58 -21.57 1.51
N ASP A 60 -47.32 -20.49 1.76
CA ASP A 60 -46.95 -19.13 1.35
C ASP A 60 -45.70 -18.65 2.10
N ILE A 61 -45.61 -18.93 3.39
CA ILE A 61 -44.42 -18.58 4.20
C ILE A 61 -43.19 -19.38 3.74
N ARG A 62 -43.36 -20.67 3.40
CA ARG A 62 -42.25 -21.50 2.87
C ARG A 62 -41.77 -21.02 1.51
N LEU A 63 -42.68 -20.58 0.64
CA LEU A 63 -42.32 -19.99 -0.65
C LEU A 63 -41.54 -18.69 -0.45
N HIS A 64 -42.01 -17.82 0.44
CA HIS A 64 -41.29 -16.59 0.78
C HIS A 64 -39.90 -16.86 1.38
N GLN A 65 -39.77 -17.88 2.24
CA GLN A 65 -38.47 -18.31 2.76
C GLN A 65 -37.53 -18.78 1.65
N LEU A 66 -38.04 -19.49 0.64
CA LEU A 66 -37.26 -19.90 -0.53
C LEU A 66 -36.77 -18.69 -1.33
N GLU A 67 -37.63 -17.70 -1.58
CA GLU A 67 -37.27 -16.46 -2.27
C GLU A 67 -36.19 -15.67 -1.49
N LEU A 68 -36.28 -15.62 -0.16
CA LEU A 68 -35.26 -15.00 0.69
C LEU A 68 -33.92 -15.73 0.60
N ASP A 69 -33.93 -17.07 0.62
CA ASP A 69 -32.73 -17.89 0.47
C ASP A 69 -32.09 -17.73 -0.91
N GLU A 70 -32.90 -17.63 -1.97
CA GLU A 70 -32.43 -17.36 -3.34
C GLU A 70 -31.80 -15.97 -3.45
N TYR A 71 -32.48 -14.92 -2.96
CA TYR A 71 -31.93 -13.57 -2.89
C TYR A 71 -30.60 -13.54 -2.12
N TYR A 72 -30.51 -14.24 -0.98
CA TYR A 72 -29.28 -14.33 -0.22
C TYR A 72 -28.14 -14.95 -1.04
N ARG A 73 -28.37 -16.10 -1.68
CA ARG A 73 -27.35 -16.83 -2.43
C ARG A 73 -26.91 -16.11 -3.71
N HIS A 74 -27.84 -15.54 -4.44
CA HIS A 74 -27.56 -14.99 -5.76
C HIS A 74 -27.17 -13.51 -5.71
N ASP A 75 -27.83 -12.72 -4.88
CA ASP A 75 -27.60 -11.28 -4.83
C ASP A 75 -26.68 -10.92 -3.68
N LEU A 76 -27.08 -11.20 -2.43
CA LEU A 76 -26.38 -10.69 -1.25
C LEU A 76 -24.98 -11.29 -1.08
N GLN A 77 -24.81 -12.60 -1.32
CA GLN A 77 -23.50 -13.24 -1.34
C GLN A 77 -22.62 -12.74 -2.48
N THR A 78 -23.19 -12.55 -3.68
CA THR A 78 -22.43 -12.04 -4.84
C THR A 78 -21.93 -10.63 -4.59
N PHE A 79 -22.78 -9.75 -4.07
CA PHE A 79 -22.39 -8.40 -3.68
C PHE A 79 -21.35 -8.39 -2.57
N THR A 80 -21.52 -9.22 -1.53
CA THR A 80 -20.50 -9.38 -0.48
C THR A 80 -19.14 -9.80 -1.05
N ARG A 81 -19.12 -10.76 -1.98
CA ARG A 81 -17.87 -11.20 -2.63
C ARG A 81 -17.24 -10.11 -3.48
N ARG A 82 -18.03 -9.36 -4.24
CA ARG A 82 -17.55 -8.23 -5.06
C ARG A 82 -16.98 -7.11 -4.18
N LEU A 83 -17.66 -6.78 -3.09
CA LEU A 83 -17.21 -5.78 -2.13
C LEU A 83 -15.90 -6.17 -1.46
N GLU A 84 -15.75 -7.44 -1.09
CA GLU A 84 -14.51 -7.97 -0.52
C GLU A 84 -13.37 -7.99 -1.56
N ALA A 85 -13.66 -8.33 -2.81
CA ALA A 85 -12.67 -8.26 -3.90
C ALA A 85 -12.19 -6.82 -4.10
N TYR A 86 -13.11 -5.86 -4.18
CA TYR A 86 -12.81 -4.44 -4.30
C TYR A 86 -11.95 -3.93 -3.13
N ARG A 87 -12.31 -4.28 -1.89
CA ARG A 87 -11.51 -3.96 -0.70
C ARG A 87 -10.07 -4.46 -0.81
N ARG A 88 -9.88 -5.69 -1.28
CA ARG A 88 -8.54 -6.29 -1.44
C ARG A 88 -7.74 -5.56 -2.50
N THR A 89 -8.34 -5.25 -3.65
CA THR A 89 -7.68 -4.49 -4.72
C THR A 89 -7.21 -3.11 -4.24
N LEU A 90 -8.05 -2.39 -3.48
CA LEU A 90 -7.67 -1.11 -2.88
C LEU A 90 -6.49 -1.26 -1.92
N GLU A 91 -6.53 -2.25 -1.02
CA GLU A 91 -5.46 -2.48 -0.05
C GLU A 91 -4.16 -2.93 -0.72
N GLU A 92 -4.22 -3.78 -1.75
CA GLU A 92 -3.06 -4.22 -2.54
C GLU A 92 -2.40 -3.03 -3.24
N ALA A 93 -3.18 -2.13 -3.85
CA ALA A 93 -2.65 -0.93 -4.48
C ALA A 93 -2.00 0.02 -3.45
N ARG A 94 -2.62 0.19 -2.28
CA ARG A 94 -2.06 0.98 -1.16
C ARG A 94 -0.76 0.37 -0.63
N GLN A 95 -0.71 -0.95 -0.42
CA GLN A 95 0.50 -1.65 0.02
C GLN A 95 1.63 -1.52 -1.00
N SER A 96 1.32 -1.59 -2.30
CA SER A 96 2.31 -1.35 -3.35
C SER A 96 2.90 0.07 -3.30
N LEU A 97 2.09 1.09 -2.99
CA LEU A 97 2.56 2.47 -2.84
C LEU A 97 3.49 2.63 -1.62
N GLU A 98 3.14 2.00 -0.50
CA GLU A 98 3.96 2.00 0.72
C GLU A 98 5.29 1.29 0.50
N ALA A 99 5.29 0.10 -0.12
CA ALA A 99 6.51 -0.63 -0.44
C ALA A 99 7.45 0.20 -1.33
N GLN A 100 6.91 0.83 -2.37
CA GLN A 100 7.72 1.69 -3.25
C GLN A 100 8.22 2.95 -2.52
N ARG A 101 7.45 3.50 -1.58
CA ARG A 101 7.88 4.63 -0.73
C ARG A 101 9.02 4.24 0.20
N GLU A 102 8.96 3.06 0.81
CA GLU A 102 10.04 2.51 1.64
C GLU A 102 11.32 2.26 0.82
N ASP A 103 11.19 1.70 -0.39
CA ASP A 103 12.32 1.47 -1.28
C ASP A 103 13.03 2.78 -1.69
N GLU A 104 12.28 3.80 -2.11
CA GLU A 104 12.87 5.10 -2.48
C GLU A 104 13.46 5.84 -1.26
N GLU A 105 12.83 5.71 -0.09
CA GLU A 105 13.39 6.23 1.17
C GLU A 105 14.73 5.56 1.49
N GLN A 106 14.80 4.24 1.38
CA GLN A 106 16.00 3.46 1.68
C GLN A 106 17.17 3.84 0.76
N VAL A 107 16.90 4.08 -0.52
CA VAL A 107 17.91 4.60 -1.48
C VAL A 107 18.44 5.96 -1.04
N SER A 108 17.55 6.87 -0.61
CA SER A 108 17.94 8.19 -0.09
C SER A 108 18.78 8.08 1.20
N ILE A 109 18.39 7.19 2.12
CA ILE A 109 19.12 6.92 3.38
C ILE A 109 20.51 6.37 3.09
N ASP A 110 20.66 5.41 2.17
CA ASP A 110 21.97 4.82 1.87
C ASP A 110 22.90 5.82 1.18
N ALA A 111 22.36 6.66 0.31
CA ALA A 111 23.11 7.76 -0.28
C ALA A 111 23.56 8.78 0.79
N TRP A 112 22.70 9.10 1.77
CA TRP A 112 23.04 9.96 2.90
C TRP A 112 24.15 9.35 3.75
N ARG A 113 24.05 8.06 4.12
CA ARG A 113 25.08 7.35 4.90
C ARG A 113 26.43 7.38 4.21
N HIS A 114 26.47 7.12 2.90
CA HIS A 114 27.71 7.14 2.13
C HIS A 114 28.34 8.55 2.09
N LYS A 115 27.52 9.58 1.86
CA LYS A 115 27.98 10.98 1.92
C LYS A 115 28.53 11.31 3.31
N GLU A 116 27.86 10.90 4.38
CA GLU A 116 28.26 11.27 5.75
C GLU A 116 29.56 10.59 6.18
N GLN A 117 29.78 9.32 5.79
CA GLN A 117 31.07 8.64 5.97
C GLN A 117 32.23 9.43 5.35
N LEU A 118 32.03 10.00 4.16
CA LEU A 118 33.04 10.82 3.50
C LEU A 118 33.13 12.23 4.09
N ARG A 119 32.06 12.79 4.66
CA ARG A 119 32.09 14.09 5.33
C ARG A 119 33.04 14.08 6.52
N HIS A 120 33.02 13.03 7.35
CA HIS A 120 33.95 12.90 8.47
C HIS A 120 35.41 12.88 8.00
N ALA A 121 35.71 12.07 6.97
CA ALA A 121 37.03 12.06 6.35
C ALA A 121 37.41 13.40 5.72
N SER A 122 36.44 14.19 5.23
CA SER A 122 36.71 15.48 4.60
C SER A 122 37.34 16.49 5.55
N VAL A 123 37.02 16.42 6.84
CA VAL A 123 37.63 17.29 7.85
C VAL A 123 39.12 16.95 8.01
N GLU A 124 39.44 15.66 8.12
CA GLU A 124 40.83 15.18 8.23
C GLU A 124 41.65 15.51 6.98
N TRP A 125 41.05 15.35 5.79
CA TRP A 125 41.69 15.71 4.53
C TRP A 125 41.95 17.21 4.40
N GLU A 126 41.05 18.06 4.91
CA GLU A 126 41.26 19.50 4.94
C GLU A 126 42.39 19.90 5.88
N GLN A 127 42.46 19.29 7.07
CA GLN A 127 43.59 19.48 8.00
C GLN A 127 44.92 19.04 7.39
N ARG A 128 44.96 17.89 6.71
CA ARG A 128 46.16 17.43 5.99
C ARG A 128 46.56 18.41 4.90
N ARG A 129 45.60 18.97 4.15
CA ARG A 129 45.90 19.99 3.13
C ARG A 129 46.50 21.26 3.74
N GLN A 130 45.99 21.69 4.89
CA GLN A 130 46.55 22.85 5.61
C GLN A 130 47.98 22.59 6.10
N ALA A 131 48.23 21.40 6.66
CA ALA A 131 49.59 21.00 7.07
C ALA A 131 50.56 20.93 5.88
N LEU A 132 50.12 20.40 4.73
CA LEU A 132 50.91 20.40 3.50
C LEU A 132 51.25 21.82 3.02
N GLU A 133 50.30 22.76 3.10
CA GLU A 133 50.55 24.15 2.69
C GLU A 133 51.52 24.86 3.66
N GLN A 134 51.43 24.56 4.96
CA GLN A 134 52.39 25.06 5.94
C GLN A 134 53.79 24.50 5.67
N GLN A 135 53.91 23.19 5.47
CA GLN A 135 55.19 22.54 5.13
C GLN A 135 55.80 23.16 3.87
N ARG A 136 55.00 23.37 2.82
CA ARG A 136 55.45 24.02 1.58
C ARG A 136 55.96 25.44 1.83
N THR A 137 55.28 26.21 2.67
CA THR A 137 55.70 27.57 3.05
C THR A 137 57.03 27.55 3.81
N ASP A 138 57.17 26.64 4.77
CA ASP A 138 58.40 26.49 5.58
C ASP A 138 59.58 26.04 4.70
N THR A 139 59.36 25.10 3.76
CA THR A 139 60.34 24.67 2.76
C THR A 139 60.79 25.82 1.86
N GLU A 140 59.87 26.69 1.42
CA GLU A 140 60.20 27.87 0.61
C GLU A 140 61.01 28.91 1.39
N GLN A 141 60.68 29.13 2.67
CA GLN A 141 61.45 30.00 3.55
C GLN A 141 62.86 29.44 3.81
N ALA A 142 62.98 28.15 4.12
CA ALA A 142 64.26 27.52 4.38
C ALA A 142 65.17 27.54 3.15
N PHE A 143 64.62 27.38 1.94
CA PHE A 143 65.40 27.46 0.71
C PHE A 143 65.84 28.90 0.42
N SER A 144 64.96 29.89 0.58
CA SER A 144 65.32 31.30 0.34
C SER A 144 66.36 31.84 1.33
N GLN A 145 66.40 31.30 2.55
CA GLN A 145 67.42 31.60 3.55
C GLN A 145 68.73 30.81 3.36
N GLY A 146 68.79 29.87 2.41
CA GLY A 146 69.97 29.03 2.17
C GLY A 146 70.16 27.90 3.19
N ASN A 147 69.16 27.62 4.03
CA ASN A 147 69.21 26.59 5.07
C ASN A 147 69.05 25.16 4.53
N ILE A 148 68.55 25.01 3.31
CA ILE A 148 68.38 23.71 2.65
C ILE A 148 68.94 23.74 1.22
N SER A 149 69.43 22.60 0.75
CA SER A 149 69.97 22.46 -0.60
C SER A 149 68.85 22.39 -1.65
N ARG A 150 69.17 22.73 -2.90
CA ARG A 150 68.23 22.63 -4.03
C ARG A 150 67.65 21.21 -4.21
N PRO A 151 68.44 20.11 -4.13
CA PRO A 151 67.88 18.77 -4.20
C PRO A 151 66.85 18.49 -3.09
N MET A 152 67.10 18.95 -1.87
CA MET A 152 66.19 18.76 -0.74
C MET A 152 64.91 19.59 -0.92
N TYR A 153 65.03 20.83 -1.39
CA TYR A 153 63.90 21.68 -1.74
C TYR A 153 62.99 21.03 -2.79
N VAL A 154 63.56 20.51 -3.88
CA VAL A 154 62.80 19.83 -4.94
C VAL A 154 62.10 18.58 -4.39
N SER A 155 62.79 17.77 -3.59
CA SER A 155 62.20 16.57 -2.97
C SER A 155 60.98 16.92 -2.09
N GLN A 156 61.10 17.93 -1.22
CA GLN A 156 60.02 18.35 -0.34
C GLN A 156 58.83 18.96 -1.11
N LEU A 157 59.10 19.70 -2.20
CA LEU A 157 58.04 20.17 -3.09
C LEU A 157 57.32 19.04 -3.82
N ASP A 158 58.02 17.98 -4.19
CA ASP A 158 57.41 16.82 -4.85
C ASP A 158 56.51 16.04 -3.88
N GLU A 159 56.91 15.90 -2.61
CA GLU A 159 56.05 15.36 -1.54
C GLU A 159 54.77 16.19 -1.37
N TYR A 160 54.89 17.52 -1.31
CA TYR A 160 53.75 18.43 -1.27
C TYR A 160 52.81 18.21 -2.47
N ARG A 161 53.35 18.19 -3.70
CA ARG A 161 52.56 17.99 -4.93
C ARG A 161 51.80 16.66 -4.89
N GLN A 162 52.45 15.58 -4.46
CA GLN A 162 51.82 14.28 -4.32
C GLN A 162 50.69 14.31 -3.28
N GLY A 163 50.90 14.95 -2.13
CA GLY A 163 49.89 15.14 -1.10
C GLY A 163 48.66 15.92 -1.61
N ILE A 164 48.89 17.00 -2.36
CA ILE A 164 47.81 17.79 -2.98
C ILE A 164 47.04 16.98 -4.02
N VAL A 165 47.70 16.12 -4.81
CA VAL A 165 47.03 15.21 -5.75
C VAL A 165 46.09 14.25 -5.02
N GLN A 166 46.54 13.68 -3.89
CA GLN A 166 45.71 12.79 -3.07
C GLN A 166 44.49 13.53 -2.47
N TYR A 167 44.69 14.75 -1.96
CA TYR A 167 43.62 15.60 -1.46
C TYR A 167 42.57 15.88 -2.55
N LYS A 168 43.00 16.31 -3.75
CA LYS A 168 42.10 16.57 -4.88
C LYS A 168 41.30 15.33 -5.27
N ALA A 169 41.95 14.17 -5.31
CA ALA A 169 41.29 12.89 -5.61
C ALA A 169 40.26 12.49 -4.53
N PHE A 170 40.55 12.75 -3.26
CA PHE A 170 39.56 12.57 -2.19
C PHE A 170 38.38 13.53 -2.36
N HIS A 171 38.63 14.82 -2.54
CA HIS A 171 37.58 15.83 -2.62
C HIS A 171 36.65 15.58 -3.83
N GLU A 172 37.17 15.08 -4.94
CA GLU A 172 36.37 14.67 -6.09
C GLU A 172 35.46 13.48 -5.77
N ARG A 173 35.93 12.49 -4.99
CA ARG A 173 35.08 11.39 -4.50
C ARG A 173 33.97 11.90 -3.60
N TYR A 174 34.30 12.80 -2.66
CA TYR A 174 33.31 13.40 -1.76
C TYR A 174 32.25 14.21 -2.54
N ARG A 175 32.67 15.03 -3.50
CA ARG A 175 31.77 15.79 -4.38
C ARG A 175 30.79 14.88 -5.11
N ARG A 176 31.28 13.76 -5.67
CA ARG A 176 30.42 12.78 -6.37
C ARG A 176 29.42 12.13 -5.43
N ALA A 177 29.86 11.72 -4.23
CA ALA A 177 28.95 11.12 -3.24
C ALA A 177 27.85 12.11 -2.81
N ARG A 178 28.19 13.39 -2.62
CA ARG A 178 27.21 14.44 -2.36
C ARG A 178 26.21 14.59 -3.50
N ALA A 179 26.66 14.63 -4.75
CA ALA A 179 25.78 14.71 -5.90
C ALA A 179 24.84 13.49 -6.03
N VAL A 180 25.32 12.29 -5.67
CA VAL A 180 24.49 11.07 -5.60
C VAL A 180 23.41 11.21 -4.53
N PHE A 181 23.77 11.69 -3.33
CA PHE A 181 22.80 11.99 -2.27
C PHE A 181 21.77 13.03 -2.70
N ASP A 182 22.20 14.18 -3.21
CA ASP A 182 21.31 15.27 -3.59
C ASP A 182 20.29 14.79 -4.65
N ARG A 183 20.74 13.97 -5.62
CA ARG A 183 19.87 13.38 -6.64
C ARG A 183 18.90 12.34 -6.06
N ALA A 184 19.38 11.45 -5.19
CA ALA A 184 18.53 10.45 -4.56
C ALA A 184 17.45 11.10 -3.69
N HIS A 185 17.83 12.13 -2.93
CA HIS A 185 16.93 12.89 -2.09
C HIS A 185 15.87 13.63 -2.91
N GLN A 186 16.28 14.33 -3.98
CA GLN A 186 15.34 14.99 -4.89
C GLN A 186 14.37 13.99 -5.52
N SER A 187 14.87 12.84 -6.01
CA SER A 187 14.03 11.79 -6.59
C SER A 187 12.98 11.29 -5.59
N PHE A 188 13.37 11.06 -4.33
CA PHE A 188 12.44 10.64 -3.30
C PHE A 188 11.40 11.73 -2.99
N SER A 189 11.81 12.99 -2.86
CA SER A 189 10.88 14.12 -2.67
C SER A 189 9.90 14.25 -3.84
N GLU A 190 10.37 14.12 -5.08
CA GLU A 190 9.51 14.16 -6.26
C GLU A 190 8.51 13.00 -6.28
N TYR A 191 8.94 11.79 -5.91
CA TYR A 191 8.06 10.64 -5.77
C TYR A 191 6.97 10.88 -4.71
N LEU A 192 7.35 11.42 -3.54
CA LEU A 192 6.41 11.73 -2.46
C LEU A 192 5.31 12.70 -2.92
N GLU A 193 5.71 13.78 -3.59
CA GLU A 193 4.78 14.83 -4.03
C GLU A 193 3.90 14.42 -5.22
N ARG A 194 4.49 13.73 -6.21
CA ARG A 194 3.82 13.49 -7.50
C ARG A 194 3.11 12.15 -7.58
N THR A 195 3.49 11.18 -6.76
CA THR A 195 2.99 9.80 -6.87
C THR A 195 2.37 9.34 -5.57
N TYR A 196 3.14 9.36 -4.48
CA TYR A 196 2.71 8.79 -3.22
C TYR A 196 1.54 9.54 -2.59
N ARG A 197 1.67 10.86 -2.35
CA ARG A 197 0.58 11.67 -1.77
C ARG A 197 -0.70 11.60 -2.60
N PRO A 198 -0.68 11.86 -3.93
CA PRO A 198 -1.87 11.72 -4.76
C PRO A 198 -2.48 10.31 -4.74
N GLY A 199 -1.63 9.27 -4.72
CA GLY A 199 -2.08 7.88 -4.63
C GLY A 199 -2.78 7.57 -3.31
N ILE A 200 -2.22 8.00 -2.18
CA ILE A 200 -2.84 7.85 -0.86
C ILE A 200 -4.13 8.66 -0.76
N ASP A 201 -4.18 9.88 -1.31
CA ASP A 201 -5.41 10.68 -1.35
C ASP A 201 -6.49 10.03 -2.23
N ALA A 202 -6.11 9.37 -3.32
CA ALA A 202 -7.03 8.60 -4.15
C ALA A 202 -7.57 7.37 -3.39
N TYR A 203 -6.70 6.63 -2.69
CA TYR A 203 -7.11 5.52 -1.81
C TYR A 203 -8.09 5.98 -0.73
N GLN A 204 -7.79 7.06 -0.02
CA GLN A 204 -8.67 7.60 1.03
C GLN A 204 -10.05 8.01 0.48
N ARG A 205 -10.08 8.61 -0.71
CA ARG A 205 -11.34 8.95 -1.40
C ARG A 205 -12.11 7.69 -1.80
N ALA A 206 -11.46 6.71 -2.43
CA ALA A 206 -12.10 5.45 -2.83
C ALA A 206 -12.71 4.70 -1.62
N VAL A 207 -12.00 4.69 -0.48
CA VAL A 207 -12.52 4.13 0.78
C VAL A 207 -13.76 4.89 1.26
N ARG A 208 -13.68 6.21 1.38
CA ARG A 208 -14.76 7.03 1.95
C ARG A 208 -15.99 7.13 1.04
N GLU A 209 -15.78 7.30 -0.25
CA GLU A 209 -16.83 7.62 -1.21
C GLU A 209 -17.47 6.36 -1.81
N SER A 210 -16.75 5.23 -1.85
CA SER A 210 -17.24 4.00 -2.48
C SER A 210 -17.31 2.81 -1.52
N LEU A 211 -16.21 2.48 -0.83
CA LEU A 211 -16.16 1.25 -0.02
C LEU A 211 -17.03 1.33 1.24
N GLU A 212 -16.90 2.41 2.02
CA GLU A 212 -17.63 2.59 3.29
C GLU A 212 -19.16 2.62 3.11
N PRO A 213 -19.73 3.39 2.14
CA PRO A 213 -21.17 3.39 1.90
C PRO A 213 -21.71 2.01 1.52
N GLU A 214 -20.97 1.28 0.67
CA GLU A 214 -21.41 -0.04 0.19
C GLU A 214 -21.25 -1.12 1.26
N GLN A 215 -20.26 -1.00 2.15
CA GLN A 215 -20.19 -1.81 3.38
C GLN A 215 -21.35 -1.52 4.32
N GLN A 216 -21.74 -0.26 4.49
CA GLN A 216 -22.91 0.09 5.30
C GLN A 216 -24.18 -0.50 4.69
N ARG A 217 -24.36 -0.39 3.36
CA ARG A 217 -25.47 -1.00 2.63
C ARG A 217 -25.49 -2.51 2.79
N GLN A 218 -24.34 -3.18 2.67
CA GLN A 218 -24.20 -4.62 2.88
C GLN A 218 -24.71 -5.02 4.27
N ARG A 219 -24.28 -4.32 5.32
CA ARG A 219 -24.71 -4.57 6.70
C ARG A 219 -26.21 -4.41 6.87
N LEU A 220 -26.80 -3.37 6.28
CA LEU A 220 -28.25 -3.16 6.31
C LEU A 220 -29.01 -4.27 5.60
N LEU A 221 -28.57 -4.69 4.41
CA LEU A 221 -29.21 -5.78 3.66
C LEU A 221 -29.08 -7.13 4.39
N MET A 222 -27.94 -7.42 4.99
CA MET A 222 -27.73 -8.61 5.84
C MET A 222 -28.64 -8.59 7.05
N ALA A 223 -28.73 -7.47 7.76
CA ALA A 223 -29.62 -7.34 8.92
C ALA A 223 -31.10 -7.55 8.54
N ARG A 224 -31.54 -6.94 7.43
CA ARG A 224 -32.92 -7.13 6.92
C ARG A 224 -33.18 -8.59 6.53
N TYR A 225 -32.21 -9.27 5.90
CA TYR A 225 -32.33 -10.68 5.58
C TYR A 225 -32.45 -11.54 6.84
N GLU A 226 -31.60 -11.31 7.84
CA GLU A 226 -31.63 -12.03 9.11
C GLU A 226 -32.96 -11.83 9.84
N GLU A 227 -33.45 -10.59 9.91
CA GLU A 227 -34.75 -10.25 10.49
C GLU A 227 -35.89 -11.02 9.81
N ARG A 228 -35.97 -10.97 8.47
CA ARG A 228 -37.03 -11.66 7.71
C ARG A 228 -36.94 -13.17 7.81
N ARG A 229 -35.72 -13.71 7.80
CA ARG A 229 -35.50 -15.14 7.99
C ARG A 229 -35.97 -15.60 9.36
N LEU A 230 -35.67 -14.86 10.43
CA LEU A 230 -36.14 -15.16 11.79
C LEU A 230 -37.66 -15.08 11.88
N TRP A 231 -38.26 -14.08 11.25
CA TRP A 231 -39.72 -13.97 11.16
C TRP A 231 -40.35 -15.19 10.47
N CYS A 232 -39.82 -15.62 9.31
CA CYS A 232 -40.32 -16.81 8.62
C CYS A 232 -40.27 -18.06 9.50
N LEU A 233 -39.14 -18.25 10.21
CA LEU A 233 -38.97 -19.40 11.12
C LEU A 233 -40.01 -19.37 12.26
N ALA A 234 -40.21 -18.21 12.88
CA ALA A 234 -41.19 -18.05 13.96
C ALA A 234 -42.63 -18.34 13.49
N VAL A 235 -43.04 -17.79 12.33
CA VAL A 235 -44.38 -18.01 11.78
C VAL A 235 -44.58 -19.45 11.33
N ILE A 236 -43.57 -20.10 10.75
CA ILE A 236 -43.63 -21.53 10.40
C ILE A 236 -43.86 -22.38 11.63
N ASP A 237 -43.16 -22.10 12.73
CA ASP A 237 -43.31 -22.87 13.97
C ASP A 237 -44.69 -22.64 14.61
N GLU A 238 -45.21 -21.42 14.58
CA GLU A 238 -46.56 -21.09 15.07
C GLU A 238 -47.65 -21.79 14.24
N LEU A 239 -47.60 -21.69 12.91
CA LEU A 239 -48.58 -22.31 12.01
C LEU A 239 -48.58 -23.83 12.14
N LYS A 240 -47.40 -24.47 12.28
CA LYS A 240 -47.31 -25.92 12.54
C LYS A 240 -47.97 -26.28 13.87
N SER A 241 -47.76 -25.50 14.93
CA SER A 241 -48.40 -25.74 16.22
C SER A 241 -49.92 -25.68 16.12
N ILE A 242 -50.46 -24.72 15.34
CA ILE A 242 -51.89 -24.58 15.10
C ILE A 242 -52.43 -25.77 14.28
N GLU A 243 -51.73 -26.19 13.22
CA GLU A 243 -52.09 -27.37 12.42
C GLU A 243 -52.11 -28.66 13.27
N GLU A 244 -51.13 -28.84 14.16
CA GLU A 244 -51.09 -29.99 15.08
C GLU A 244 -52.24 -29.96 16.10
N GLU A 245 -52.55 -28.79 16.65
CA GLU A 245 -53.63 -28.63 17.63
C GLU A 245 -55.01 -28.84 16.99
N THR A 246 -55.23 -28.29 15.80
CA THR A 246 -56.47 -28.50 15.02
C THR A 246 -56.64 -29.96 14.64
N ALA A 247 -55.58 -30.63 14.15
CA ALA A 247 -55.63 -32.07 13.86
C ALA A 247 -55.97 -32.93 15.09
N ARG A 248 -55.43 -32.57 16.28
CA ARG A 248 -55.79 -33.24 17.55
C ARG A 248 -57.25 -33.02 17.90
N GLN A 249 -57.75 -31.79 17.76
CA GLN A 249 -59.15 -31.45 18.03
C GLN A 249 -60.11 -32.17 17.09
N GLU A 250 -59.80 -32.25 15.79
CA GLU A 250 -60.57 -33.00 14.80
C GLU A 250 -60.59 -34.50 15.11
N THR A 251 -59.44 -35.06 15.50
CA THR A 251 -59.34 -36.48 15.91
C THR A 251 -60.19 -36.75 17.15
N LEU A 252 -60.13 -35.86 18.16
CA LEU A 252 -60.96 -35.93 19.35
C LEU A 252 -62.46 -35.79 19.03
N ALA A 253 -62.83 -34.91 18.10
CA ALA A 253 -64.22 -34.75 17.66
C ALA A 253 -64.75 -36.02 16.98
N ARG A 254 -63.97 -36.62 16.07
CA ARG A 254 -64.32 -37.90 15.43
C ARG A 254 -64.46 -39.04 16.44
N LEU A 255 -63.54 -39.14 17.39
CA LEU A 255 -63.60 -40.17 18.44
C LEU A 255 -64.83 -40.01 19.35
N LYS A 256 -65.28 -38.77 19.62
CA LYS A 256 -66.52 -38.52 20.37
C LYS A 256 -67.75 -38.96 19.56
N GLU A 257 -67.78 -38.61 18.28
CA GLU A 257 -68.86 -38.98 17.35
C GLU A 257 -68.97 -40.51 17.19
N GLU A 258 -67.84 -41.22 17.07
CA GLU A 258 -67.78 -42.69 17.03
C GLU A 258 -68.16 -43.36 18.36
N ALA A 259 -67.95 -42.69 19.50
CA ALA A 259 -68.33 -43.17 20.83
C ALA A 259 -69.81 -42.91 21.19
N GLY A 260 -70.57 -42.20 20.35
CA GLY A 260 -71.98 -41.89 20.59
C GLY A 260 -72.22 -40.86 21.69
N LEU A 261 -71.22 -40.00 21.97
CA LEU A 261 -71.29 -38.85 22.88
C LEU A 261 -71.40 -37.55 22.10
#